data_AF-A0A8H7C9X7-F1
#
_entry.id   AF-A0A8H7C9X7-F1
#
_cell.length_a   1.000
_cell.length_b   1.000
_cell.length_c   1.000
_cell.angle_alpha   90.00
_cell.angle_beta   90.00
_cell.angle_gamma   90.00
#
_symmetry.space_group_name_H-M   'P 1'
#
loop_
_entity.id
_entity.type
_entity.pdbx_description
1 polymer ?
#
loop_
_entity_poly.entity_id
_entity_poly.type
_entity_poly.pdbx_seq_one_letter_code
_entity_poly.pdbx_strand_id
1 'polypeptide(L)'
;MAELDLAEASDVLKYLSSTPFASSRVEMLSGGNANYTYRLFLEEPSSASGGFPTVVMKHSKAWSRTSRSFELKIARQEIEAFALQRVRAILDAASPSIVTVPTVFLYDPTHAVIIMEDAGENSETLKSLLRRTSLLHANLTQLCADLGRFLATIHNHGSADAELMSKVGTNEQMRWITAWITYEGVLPILKGEGPYAGVVSPALDLPSADLERLASLCKTRIAQVYAAADTFTMGDFWTGNVICRLNPLSGQVEKAFVVDWEVAKPGVPFLDWGQLAAELYTIGCFHPARAAEIGVGLDAYGRAYRDARESGVDEEFVRGAESHVGAHLAVITPTVTGWGTKEEVREVVKKGTEFMLKGLDGDIEWLKTSVVSGLAQ
;
A
#
# COMPACT_ATOMS: atom_id res chain seq x y z
N MET A 1 33.50 -16.82 14.14
CA MET A 1 32.30 -16.38 14.89
C MET A 1 31.09 -16.83 14.10
N ALA A 2 30.02 -17.29 14.74
CA ALA A 2 28.78 -17.60 14.02
C ALA A 2 28.27 -16.33 13.34
N GLU A 3 27.76 -16.47 12.12
CA GLU A 3 27.10 -15.38 11.39
C GLU A 3 25.81 -14.99 12.15
N LEU A 4 25.57 -13.69 12.32
CA LEU A 4 24.40 -13.17 13.04
C LEU A 4 23.14 -13.41 12.21
N ASP A 5 22.06 -13.89 12.82
CA ASP A 5 20.75 -13.95 12.18
C ASP A 5 19.87 -12.77 12.61
N LEU A 6 19.79 -11.74 11.76
CA LEU A 6 18.99 -10.53 12.06
C LEU A 6 17.47 -10.75 11.99
N ALA A 7 17.00 -11.99 11.76
CA ALA A 7 15.63 -12.39 12.07
C ALA A 7 15.38 -12.61 13.58
N GLU A 8 16.43 -12.61 14.40
CA GLU A 8 16.35 -12.80 15.84
C GLU A 8 16.72 -11.50 16.59
N ALA A 9 15.85 -11.06 17.49
CA ALA A 9 16.02 -9.83 18.27
C ALA A 9 17.36 -9.76 19.03
N SER A 10 17.85 -10.89 19.56
CA SER A 10 19.13 -10.93 20.27
C SER A 10 20.33 -10.66 19.37
N ASP A 11 20.25 -11.07 18.10
CA ASP A 11 21.33 -10.87 17.13
C ASP A 11 21.28 -9.47 16.52
N VAL A 12 20.07 -8.89 16.42
CA VAL A 12 19.91 -7.45 16.14
C VAL A 12 20.63 -6.59 17.18
N LEU A 13 20.43 -6.85 18.48
CA LEU A 13 21.14 -6.12 19.54
C LEU A 13 22.67 -6.22 19.41
N LYS A 14 23.18 -7.42 19.13
CA LYS A 14 24.63 -7.63 18.90
C LYS A 14 25.12 -6.83 17.70
N TYR A 15 24.41 -6.88 16.58
CA TYR A 15 24.73 -6.11 15.38
C TYR A 15 24.78 -4.60 15.65
N LEU A 16 23.80 -4.07 16.40
CA LEU A 16 23.70 -2.64 16.68
C LEU A 16 24.75 -2.13 17.68
N SER A 17 25.30 -3.00 18.54
CA SER A 17 26.21 -2.62 19.64
C SER A 17 27.47 -1.86 19.20
N SER A 18 27.91 -2.06 17.96
CA SER A 18 29.07 -1.35 17.37
C SER A 18 28.67 -0.21 16.44
N THR A 19 27.40 0.21 16.45
CA THR A 19 26.86 1.24 15.56
C THR A 19 26.35 2.44 16.36
N PRO A 20 26.16 3.62 15.74
CA PRO A 20 25.47 4.75 16.37
C PRO A 20 24.02 4.49 16.79
N PHE A 21 23.47 3.31 16.44
CA PHE A 21 22.11 2.88 16.75
C PHE A 21 22.08 1.80 17.84
N ALA A 22 23.15 1.71 18.66
CA ALA A 22 23.18 0.86 19.85
C ALA A 22 21.89 1.05 20.67
N SER A 23 21.27 -0.06 21.03
CA SER A 23 19.91 -0.09 21.58
C SER A 23 19.84 -0.90 22.84
N SER A 24 19.15 -0.36 23.84
CA SER A 24 18.91 -1.01 25.13
C SER A 24 17.93 -2.19 25.01
N ARG A 25 17.00 -2.09 24.06
CA ARG A 25 16.03 -3.13 23.71
C ARG A 25 15.59 -2.99 22.25
N VAL A 26 15.10 -4.09 21.70
CA VAL A 26 14.44 -4.11 20.39
C VAL A 26 13.12 -4.84 20.49
N GLU A 27 12.11 -4.34 19.79
CA GLU A 27 10.78 -4.94 19.74
C GLU A 27 10.41 -5.27 18.31
N MET A 28 10.04 -6.52 18.05
CA MET A 28 9.56 -6.91 16.73
C MET A 28 8.19 -6.28 16.48
N LEU A 29 8.07 -5.52 15.39
CA LEU A 29 6.81 -4.95 14.97
C LEU A 29 5.96 -6.03 14.29
N SER A 30 4.67 -6.01 14.61
CA SER A 30 3.67 -6.87 13.99
C SER A 30 3.30 -6.36 12.60
N GLY A 31 2.90 -7.27 11.71
CA GLY A 31 2.53 -6.96 10.33
C GLY A 31 3.69 -7.15 9.35
N GLY A 32 3.38 -6.96 8.06
CA GLY A 32 4.29 -7.22 6.95
C GLY A 32 4.46 -8.72 6.66
N ASN A 33 4.52 -9.08 5.37
CA ASN A 33 4.71 -10.47 4.96
C ASN A 33 6.17 -10.78 4.64
N ALA A 34 6.91 -9.82 4.09
CA ALA A 34 8.22 -10.08 3.51
C ALA A 34 9.38 -9.97 4.52
N ASN A 35 9.32 -9.02 5.45
CA ASN A 35 10.52 -8.55 6.17
C ASN A 35 10.40 -8.62 7.69
N TYR A 36 11.56 -8.67 8.35
CA TYR A 36 11.68 -8.58 9.81
C TYR A 36 11.86 -7.11 10.17
N THR A 37 10.89 -6.56 10.88
CA THR A 37 10.88 -5.13 11.23
C THR A 37 10.89 -5.00 12.75
N TYR A 38 11.75 -4.13 13.27
CA TYR A 38 11.94 -3.89 14.68
C TYR A 38 11.87 -2.41 15.01
N ARG A 39 11.27 -2.07 16.14
CA ARG A 39 11.49 -0.79 16.81
C ARG A 39 12.71 -0.92 17.69
N LEU A 40 13.66 -0.01 17.50
CA LEU A 40 14.90 0.10 18.25
C LEU A 40 14.74 1.18 19.32
N PHE A 41 15.13 0.89 20.56
CA PHE A 41 15.12 1.85 21.66
C PHE A 41 16.57 2.22 21.98
N LEU A 42 17.00 3.36 21.45
CA LEU A 42 18.40 3.76 21.45
C LEU A 42 18.92 4.00 22.87
N GLU A 43 20.16 3.59 23.13
CA GLU A 43 20.84 3.88 24.40
C GLU A 43 21.14 5.38 24.53
N GLU A 44 21.64 5.98 23.44
CA GLU A 44 21.95 7.40 23.36
C GLU A 44 21.42 8.00 22.05
N PRO A 45 20.32 8.77 22.09
CA PRO A 45 19.81 9.49 20.92
C PRO A 45 20.86 10.47 20.40
N SER A 46 21.18 10.39 19.11
CA SER A 46 22.25 11.16 18.49
C SER A 46 21.81 11.83 17.19
N SER A 47 22.66 12.68 16.62
CA SER A 47 22.41 13.29 15.30
C SER A 47 22.24 12.25 14.19
N ALA A 48 22.87 11.07 14.31
CA ALA A 48 22.70 9.96 13.36
C ALA A 48 21.27 9.43 13.32
N SER A 49 20.55 9.53 14.43
CA SER A 49 19.13 9.19 14.57
C SER A 49 18.20 10.39 14.44
N GLY A 50 18.68 11.55 13.98
CA GLY A 50 17.90 12.79 13.99
C GLY A 50 17.49 13.28 15.40
N GLY A 51 18.13 12.76 16.45
CA GLY A 51 17.79 13.00 17.85
C GLY A 51 16.58 12.20 18.37
N PHE A 52 16.04 11.25 17.60
CA PHE A 52 14.90 10.45 18.04
C PHE A 52 15.29 9.39 19.08
N PRO A 53 14.46 9.15 20.12
CA PRO A 53 14.71 8.11 21.10
C PRO A 53 14.46 6.69 20.57
N THR A 54 13.66 6.59 19.50
CA THR A 54 13.37 5.34 18.82
C THR A 54 13.52 5.50 17.32
N VAL A 55 13.94 4.42 16.66
CA VAL A 55 14.04 4.30 15.20
C VAL A 55 13.52 2.93 14.77
N VAL A 56 13.21 2.76 13.49
CA VAL A 56 12.77 1.48 12.94
C VAL A 56 13.90 0.84 12.14
N MET A 57 14.19 -0.43 12.42
CA MET A 57 15.06 -1.27 11.62
C MET A 57 14.24 -2.25 10.79
N LYS A 58 14.52 -2.35 9.51
CA LYS A 58 13.96 -3.35 8.60
C LYS A 58 15.08 -4.24 8.06
N HIS A 59 14.89 -5.55 8.10
CA HIS A 59 15.82 -6.55 7.59
C HIS A 59 15.13 -7.50 6.61
N SER A 60 15.75 -7.67 5.44
CA SER A 60 15.28 -8.53 4.35
C SER A 60 16.07 -9.84 4.29
N LYS A 61 15.36 -10.95 4.05
CA LYS A 61 15.96 -12.22 3.59
C LYS A 61 15.63 -12.48 2.12
N ALA A 62 16.25 -13.50 1.53
CA ALA A 62 15.99 -13.98 0.16
C ALA A 62 14.63 -14.70 -0.01
N TRP A 63 13.79 -14.66 1.02
CA TRP A 63 12.46 -15.25 1.07
C TRP A 63 11.54 -14.39 1.94
N SER A 64 10.24 -14.60 1.79
CA SER A 64 9.22 -13.98 2.63
C SER A 64 9.33 -14.44 4.08
N ARG A 65 9.27 -13.50 5.04
CA ARG A 65 9.20 -13.80 6.47
C ARG A 65 8.08 -14.78 6.83
N THR A 66 6.92 -14.70 6.17
CA THR A 66 5.78 -15.58 6.46
C THR A 66 5.82 -16.91 5.72
N SER A 67 6.65 -17.04 4.67
CA SER A 67 6.78 -18.27 3.90
C SER A 67 8.17 -18.42 3.31
N ARG A 68 8.95 -19.34 3.86
CA ARG A 68 10.32 -19.64 3.41
C ARG A 68 10.38 -20.21 1.99
N SER A 69 9.29 -20.79 1.50
CA SER A 69 9.19 -21.30 0.12
C SER A 69 8.88 -20.21 -0.89
N PHE A 70 8.51 -19.01 -0.45
CA PHE A 70 8.25 -17.88 -1.32
C PHE A 70 9.50 -17.00 -1.42
N GLU A 71 10.28 -17.23 -2.47
CA GLU A 71 11.53 -16.52 -2.72
C GLU A 71 11.29 -15.04 -3.07
N LEU A 72 12.07 -14.16 -2.45
CA LEU A 72 12.02 -12.72 -2.68
C LEU A 72 13.44 -12.18 -2.87
N LYS A 73 13.70 -11.52 -3.99
CA LYS A 73 15.02 -10.94 -4.27
C LYS A 73 15.37 -9.91 -3.19
N ILE A 74 16.58 -9.99 -2.63
CA ILE A 74 17.07 -9.06 -1.60
C ILE A 74 17.21 -7.63 -2.13
N ALA A 75 17.45 -7.47 -3.44
CA ALA A 75 17.58 -6.16 -4.10
C ALA A 75 16.40 -5.20 -3.84
N ARG A 76 15.22 -5.72 -3.47
CA ARG A 76 14.06 -4.92 -3.03
C ARG A 76 14.36 -4.01 -1.84
N GLN A 77 15.27 -4.40 -0.95
CA GLN A 77 15.69 -3.62 0.22
C GLN A 77 16.48 -2.37 -0.21
N GLU A 78 17.36 -2.51 -1.20
CA GLU A 78 18.09 -1.39 -1.78
C GLU A 78 17.15 -0.43 -2.51
N ILE A 79 16.18 -0.99 -3.23
CA ILE A 79 15.16 -0.23 -3.95
C ILE A 79 14.32 0.60 -2.97
N GLU A 80 13.88 0.01 -1.85
CA GLU A 80 13.14 0.72 -0.82
C GLU A 80 13.93 1.87 -0.22
N ALA A 81 15.18 1.62 0.21
CA ALA A 81 16.03 2.67 0.78
C ALA A 81 16.25 3.83 -0.21
N PHE A 82 16.54 3.49 -1.47
CA PHE A 82 16.73 4.48 -2.53
C PHE A 82 15.44 5.27 -2.81
N ALA A 83 14.31 4.58 -2.95
CA ALA A 83 13.01 5.21 -3.21
C ALA A 83 12.61 6.16 -2.07
N LEU A 84 12.75 5.74 -0.81
CA LEU A 84 12.47 6.58 0.35
C LEU A 84 13.30 7.87 0.36
N GLN A 85 14.60 7.78 0.05
CA GLN A 85 15.48 8.94 -0.03
C GLN A 85 15.06 9.93 -1.13
N ARG A 86 14.76 9.43 -2.33
CA ARG A 86 14.34 10.28 -3.47
C ARG A 86 12.95 10.89 -3.25
N VAL A 87 12.01 10.08 -2.78
CA VAL A 87 10.65 10.54 -2.46
C VAL A 87 10.70 11.58 -1.34
N ARG A 88 11.54 11.42 -0.31
CA ARG A 88 11.70 12.45 0.72
C ARG A 88 12.11 13.79 0.12
N ALA A 89 13.11 13.81 -0.76
CA ALA A 89 13.56 15.02 -1.42
C ALA A 89 12.47 15.66 -2.30
N ILE A 90 11.69 14.85 -3.02
CA ILE A 90 10.53 15.32 -3.80
C ILE A 90 9.50 16.02 -2.91
N LEU A 91 9.16 15.42 -1.77
CA LEU A 91 8.16 15.97 -0.85
C LEU A 91 8.66 17.22 -0.13
N ASP A 92 9.94 17.30 0.20
CA ASP A 92 10.55 18.49 0.81
C ASP A 92 10.52 19.71 -0.13
N ALA A 93 10.51 19.47 -1.45
CA ALA A 93 10.33 20.52 -2.45
C ALA A 93 8.85 20.84 -2.75
N ALA A 94 7.92 20.00 -2.28
CA ALA A 94 6.49 20.16 -2.51
C ALA A 94 5.83 21.05 -1.45
N SER A 95 4.52 21.31 -1.61
CA SER A 95 3.75 22.04 -0.62
C SER A 95 3.67 21.27 0.71
N PRO A 96 3.65 21.96 1.87
CA PRO A 96 3.51 21.30 3.17
C PRO A 96 2.27 20.39 3.23
N SER A 97 2.45 19.21 3.79
CA SER A 97 1.43 18.17 3.93
C SER A 97 1.63 17.41 5.23
N ILE A 98 0.55 16.86 5.80
CA ILE A 98 0.66 15.94 6.95
C ILE A 98 1.17 14.55 6.52
N VAL A 99 1.09 14.24 5.22
CA VAL A 99 1.53 12.96 4.64
C VAL A 99 2.98 13.09 4.18
N THR A 100 3.83 12.16 4.60
CA THR A 100 5.25 12.12 4.25
C THR A 100 5.78 10.68 4.17
N VAL A 101 7.10 10.52 4.03
CA VAL A 101 7.81 9.24 4.18
C VAL A 101 8.83 9.31 5.31
N PRO A 102 9.21 8.17 5.93
CA PRO A 102 10.29 8.13 6.91
C PRO A 102 11.62 8.61 6.33
N THR A 103 12.39 9.37 7.12
CA THR A 103 13.79 9.62 6.79
C THR A 103 14.62 8.35 6.94
N VAL A 104 15.40 7.98 5.93
CA VAL A 104 16.38 6.88 6.02
C VAL A 104 17.65 7.39 6.67
N PHE A 105 18.02 6.79 7.81
CA PHE A 105 19.25 7.12 8.54
C PHE A 105 20.43 6.25 8.13
N LEU A 106 20.18 4.97 7.83
CA LEU A 106 21.19 4.01 7.40
C LEU A 106 20.59 3.06 6.37
N TYR A 107 21.37 2.75 5.35
CA TYR A 107 21.21 1.54 4.55
C TYR A 107 22.52 0.76 4.56
N ASP A 108 22.49 -0.46 5.09
CA ASP A 108 23.60 -1.40 5.10
C ASP A 108 23.31 -2.52 4.08
N PRO A 109 23.94 -2.46 2.89
CA PRO A 109 23.72 -3.46 1.84
C PRO A 109 24.32 -4.82 2.20
N THR A 110 25.32 -4.88 3.08
CA THR A 110 25.98 -6.14 3.45
C THR A 110 25.03 -7.03 4.25
N HIS A 111 24.25 -6.44 5.15
CA HIS A 111 23.30 -7.16 5.99
C HIS A 111 21.84 -7.00 5.55
N ALA A 112 21.61 -6.32 4.41
CA ALA A 112 20.29 -5.95 3.92
C ALA A 112 19.43 -5.26 5.00
N VAL A 113 19.99 -4.26 5.67
CA VAL A 113 19.36 -3.51 6.77
C VAL A 113 19.05 -2.08 6.33
N ILE A 114 17.85 -1.61 6.67
CA ILE A 114 17.49 -0.19 6.62
C ILE A 114 17.19 0.25 8.05
N ILE A 115 17.75 1.38 8.49
CA ILE A 115 17.34 2.07 9.71
C ILE A 115 16.73 3.41 9.32
N MET A 116 15.51 3.69 9.79
CA MET A 116 14.71 4.84 9.38
C MET A 116 13.91 5.46 10.54
N GLU A 117 13.35 6.65 10.31
CA GLU A 117 12.49 7.38 11.25
C GLU A 117 11.35 6.49 11.78
N ASP A 118 11.15 6.51 13.09
CA ASP A 118 9.98 5.91 13.73
C ASP A 118 8.81 6.89 13.69
N ALA A 119 7.64 6.40 13.30
CA ALA A 119 6.39 7.16 13.39
C ALA A 119 5.99 7.47 14.85
N GLY A 120 6.68 6.91 15.84
CA GLY A 120 6.56 7.21 17.26
C GLY A 120 5.67 6.22 18.01
N GLU A 121 5.69 6.25 19.33
CA GLU A 121 4.96 5.27 20.16
C GLU A 121 3.43 5.37 20.02
N ASN A 122 2.91 6.58 19.80
CA ASN A 122 1.49 6.84 19.57
C ASN A 122 1.15 6.78 18.06
N SER A 123 1.61 5.74 17.38
CA SER A 123 1.32 5.52 15.97
C SER A 123 0.74 4.13 15.70
N GLU A 124 -0.14 4.07 14.71
CA GLU A 124 -0.75 2.83 14.23
C GLU A 124 -1.04 2.94 12.73
N THR A 125 -1.30 1.82 12.06
CA THR A 125 -1.68 1.84 10.64
C THR A 125 -3.04 2.51 10.45
N LEU A 126 -3.25 3.20 9.33
CA LEU A 126 -4.54 3.79 8.96
C LEU A 126 -5.64 2.72 8.95
N LYS A 127 -5.31 1.49 8.53
CA LYS A 127 -6.22 0.34 8.61
C LYS A 127 -6.69 0.07 10.04
N SER A 128 -5.77 -0.02 11.00
CA SER A 128 -6.13 -0.27 12.40
C SER A 128 -6.93 0.89 12.98
N LEU A 129 -6.50 2.13 12.70
CA LEU A 129 -7.15 3.34 13.18
C LEU A 129 -8.61 3.40 12.74
N LEU A 130 -8.86 3.27 11.43
CA LEU A 130 -10.20 3.34 10.85
C LEU A 130 -11.06 2.12 11.19
N ARG A 131 -10.48 1.01 11.64
CA ARG A 131 -11.23 -0.15 12.20
C ARG A 131 -11.57 0.03 13.68
N ARG A 132 -10.81 0.85 14.40
CA ARG A 132 -10.95 1.05 15.86
C ARG A 132 -11.82 2.25 16.20
N THR A 133 -11.67 3.37 15.50
CA THR A 133 -12.33 4.63 15.85
C THR A 133 -12.73 5.43 14.61
N SER A 134 -13.54 6.46 14.83
CA SER A 134 -13.89 7.46 13.84
C SER A 134 -13.02 8.69 14.04
N LEU A 135 -12.63 9.33 12.94
CA LEU A 135 -11.89 10.57 12.98
C LEU A 135 -12.87 11.74 12.87
N LEU A 136 -12.46 12.93 13.32
CA LEU A 136 -13.25 14.12 13.02
C LEU A 136 -13.34 14.27 11.51
N HIS A 137 -14.52 14.63 11.01
CA HIS A 137 -14.79 14.79 9.59
C HIS A 137 -13.69 15.59 8.87
N ALA A 138 -13.32 16.76 9.41
CA ALA A 138 -12.26 17.60 8.85
C ALA A 138 -10.88 16.92 8.84
N ASN A 139 -10.55 16.09 9.84
CA ASN A 139 -9.26 15.39 9.91
C ASN A 139 -9.19 14.26 8.89
N LEU A 140 -10.25 13.46 8.73
CA LEU A 140 -10.31 12.42 7.69
C LEU A 140 -10.29 13.01 6.28
N THR A 141 -11.09 14.05 6.04
CA THR A 141 -11.10 14.76 4.75
C THR A 141 -9.72 15.32 4.41
N GLN A 142 -9.03 15.96 5.36
CA GLN A 142 -7.68 16.49 5.15
C GLN A 142 -6.68 15.37 4.87
N LEU A 143 -6.67 14.31 5.68
CA LEU A 143 -5.77 13.17 5.51
C LEU A 143 -5.95 12.52 4.14
N CYS A 144 -7.19 12.23 3.74
CA CYS A 144 -7.48 11.62 2.45
C CYS A 144 -7.12 12.55 1.28
N ALA A 145 -7.40 13.86 1.38
CA ALA A 145 -6.97 14.82 0.38
C ALA A 145 -5.44 14.87 0.25
N ASP A 146 -4.71 14.87 1.38
CA ASP A 146 -3.25 14.87 1.37
C ASP A 146 -2.66 13.56 0.86
N LEU A 147 -3.30 12.41 1.09
CA LEU A 147 -2.93 11.13 0.45
C LEU A 147 -3.12 11.19 -1.07
N GLY A 148 -4.17 11.87 -1.54
CA GLY A 148 -4.44 12.07 -2.97
C GLY A 148 -3.39 12.94 -3.62
N ARG A 149 -3.06 14.09 -3.00
CA ARG A 149 -1.99 14.99 -3.45
C ARG A 149 -0.64 14.28 -3.41
N PHE A 150 -0.32 13.60 -2.30
CA PHE A 150 0.90 12.83 -2.14
C PHE A 150 1.10 11.87 -3.31
N LEU A 151 0.06 11.09 -3.65
CA LEU A 151 0.16 10.11 -4.72
C LEU A 151 0.33 10.78 -6.09
N ALA A 152 -0.38 11.89 -6.35
CA ALA A 152 -0.18 12.66 -7.57
C ALA A 152 1.24 13.25 -7.66
N THR A 153 1.77 13.79 -6.56
CA THR A 153 3.13 14.34 -6.47
C THR A 153 4.19 13.30 -6.83
N ILE A 154 4.10 12.07 -6.29
CA ILE A 154 5.08 11.03 -6.63
C ILE A 154 4.90 10.54 -8.08
N HIS A 155 3.67 10.47 -8.59
CA HIS A 155 3.43 10.10 -9.99
C HIS A 155 3.91 11.17 -10.98
N ASN A 156 3.86 12.45 -10.63
CA ASN A 156 4.37 13.53 -11.47
C ASN A 156 5.90 13.58 -11.38
N HIS A 157 6.43 13.84 -10.19
CA HIS A 157 7.85 14.18 -10.01
C HIS A 157 8.75 12.95 -9.85
N GLY A 158 8.24 11.86 -9.26
CA GLY A 158 8.99 10.60 -9.21
C GLY A 158 9.20 10.00 -10.59
N SER A 159 8.23 10.15 -11.49
CA SER A 159 8.36 9.73 -12.89
C SER A 159 9.34 10.60 -13.68
N ALA A 160 9.51 11.86 -13.30
CA ALA A 160 10.50 12.77 -13.89
C ALA A 160 11.93 12.52 -13.37
N ASP A 161 12.09 11.78 -12.28
CA ASP A 161 13.38 11.43 -11.70
C ASP A 161 13.99 10.21 -12.41
N ALA A 162 14.89 10.48 -13.35
CA ALA A 162 15.53 9.45 -14.17
C ALA A 162 16.35 8.42 -13.36
N GLU A 163 16.98 8.83 -12.25
CA GLU A 163 17.75 7.91 -11.40
C GLU A 163 16.81 6.98 -10.63
N LEU A 164 15.72 7.55 -10.08
CA LEU A 164 14.66 6.77 -9.44
C LEU A 164 14.05 5.76 -10.39
N MET A 165 13.62 6.21 -11.57
CA MET A 165 13.01 5.34 -12.58
C MET A 165 13.96 4.24 -13.05
N SER A 166 15.24 4.55 -13.25
CA SER A 166 16.26 3.55 -13.57
C SER A 166 16.39 2.51 -12.47
N LYS A 167 16.48 2.94 -11.20
CA LYS A 167 16.64 2.03 -10.06
C LYS A 167 15.42 1.12 -9.91
N VAL A 168 14.22 1.70 -9.87
CA VAL A 168 12.99 0.93 -9.66
C VAL A 168 12.60 0.09 -10.87
N GLY A 169 13.08 0.44 -12.07
CA GLY A 169 12.93 -0.35 -13.29
C GLY A 169 13.52 -1.76 -13.16
N THR A 170 14.49 -1.97 -12.27
CA THR A 170 15.09 -3.28 -12.00
C THR A 170 14.21 -4.22 -11.17
N ASN A 171 13.08 -3.74 -10.64
CA ASN A 171 12.21 -4.49 -9.74
C ASN A 171 11.23 -5.45 -10.46
N GLU A 172 11.73 -6.24 -11.40
CA GLU A 172 10.90 -7.08 -12.28
C GLU A 172 10.06 -8.11 -11.52
N GLN A 173 10.58 -8.68 -10.41
CA GLN A 173 9.83 -9.65 -9.60
C GLN A 173 8.52 -9.05 -9.08
N MET A 174 8.51 -7.76 -8.75
CA MET A 174 7.34 -7.09 -8.18
C MET A 174 6.26 -6.81 -9.23
N ARG A 175 6.60 -6.77 -10.53
CA ARG A 175 5.61 -6.78 -11.61
C ARG A 175 4.86 -8.09 -11.65
N TRP A 176 5.59 -9.21 -11.60
CA TRP A 176 4.99 -10.54 -11.54
C TRP A 176 4.10 -10.70 -10.31
N ILE A 177 4.57 -10.32 -9.12
CA ILE A 177 3.77 -10.40 -7.88
C ILE A 177 2.48 -9.58 -8.01
N THR A 178 2.55 -8.36 -8.56
CA THR A 178 1.36 -7.51 -8.77
C THR A 178 0.33 -8.16 -9.70
N ALA A 179 0.79 -8.73 -10.82
CA ALA A 179 -0.07 -9.42 -11.78
C ALA A 179 -0.69 -10.70 -11.17
N TRP A 180 0.13 -11.50 -10.49
CA TRP A 180 -0.27 -12.77 -9.87
C TRP A 180 -1.27 -12.57 -8.74
N ILE A 181 -0.98 -11.68 -7.79
CA ILE A 181 -1.80 -11.51 -6.60
C ILE A 181 -3.15 -10.87 -6.91
N THR A 182 -3.21 -9.97 -7.89
CA THR A 182 -4.43 -9.20 -8.16
C THR A 182 -5.25 -9.80 -9.28
N TYR A 183 -4.65 -10.11 -10.44
CA TYR A 183 -5.41 -10.41 -11.66
C TYR A 183 -5.50 -11.90 -11.97
N GLU A 184 -4.43 -12.66 -11.73
CA GLU A 184 -4.48 -14.12 -11.91
C GLU A 184 -5.40 -14.79 -10.87
N GLY A 185 -5.57 -14.18 -9.69
CA GLY A 185 -6.47 -14.66 -8.63
C GLY A 185 -7.96 -14.46 -8.89
N VAL A 186 -8.37 -13.56 -9.80
CA VAL A 186 -9.79 -13.18 -9.99
C VAL A 186 -10.65 -14.38 -10.38
N LEU A 187 -10.36 -15.02 -11.52
CA LEU A 187 -11.20 -16.11 -12.01
C LEU A 187 -11.22 -17.33 -11.10
N PRO A 188 -10.07 -17.81 -10.57
CA PRO A 188 -10.08 -18.92 -9.63
C PRO A 188 -10.93 -18.67 -8.39
N ILE A 189 -10.90 -17.46 -7.82
CA ILE A 189 -11.73 -17.11 -6.66
C ILE A 189 -13.21 -17.07 -7.02
N LEU A 190 -13.57 -16.42 -8.13
CA LEU A 190 -14.97 -16.32 -8.56
C LEU A 190 -15.60 -17.69 -8.85
N LYS A 191 -14.81 -18.62 -9.39
CA LYS A 191 -15.23 -20.00 -9.68
C LYS A 191 -15.12 -20.95 -8.47
N GLY A 192 -14.43 -20.53 -7.40
CA GLY A 192 -14.15 -21.39 -6.24
C GLY A 192 -13.23 -22.57 -6.58
N GLU A 193 -12.24 -22.35 -7.44
CA GLU A 193 -11.34 -23.38 -7.97
C GLU A 193 -9.96 -23.37 -7.29
N GLY A 194 -9.30 -24.53 -7.31
CA GLY A 194 -7.90 -24.67 -6.89
C GLY A 194 -7.66 -24.29 -5.42
N PRO A 195 -6.59 -23.54 -5.11
CA PRO A 195 -6.26 -23.17 -3.73
C PRO A 195 -7.27 -22.19 -3.11
N TYR A 196 -8.21 -21.66 -3.90
CA TYR A 196 -9.24 -20.73 -3.45
C TYR A 196 -10.60 -21.39 -3.22
N ALA A 197 -10.68 -22.71 -3.32
CA ALA A 197 -11.92 -23.44 -3.04
C ALA A 197 -12.43 -23.14 -1.63
N GLY A 198 -13.68 -22.64 -1.54
CA GLY A 198 -14.34 -22.31 -0.28
C GLY A 198 -13.96 -20.96 0.34
N VAL A 199 -13.08 -20.19 -0.30
CA VAL A 199 -12.76 -18.79 0.08
C VAL A 199 -14.01 -17.91 -0.05
N VAL A 200 -14.77 -18.10 -1.14
CA VAL A 200 -16.11 -17.54 -1.33
C VAL A 200 -17.10 -18.70 -1.33
N SER A 201 -18.08 -18.69 -0.42
CA SER A 201 -19.00 -19.80 -0.22
C SER A 201 -20.44 -19.33 0.06
N PRO A 202 -21.45 -19.81 -0.69
CA PRO A 202 -21.29 -20.55 -1.95
C PRO A 202 -20.58 -19.68 -3.01
N ALA A 203 -20.02 -20.30 -4.05
CA ALA A 203 -19.43 -19.56 -5.16
C ALA A 203 -20.44 -18.57 -5.79
N LEU A 204 -19.93 -17.57 -6.49
CA LEU A 204 -20.81 -16.66 -7.22
C LEU A 204 -21.34 -17.35 -8.47
N ASP A 205 -22.67 -17.30 -8.65
CA ASP A 205 -23.32 -17.76 -9.88
C ASP A 205 -23.29 -16.61 -10.88
N LEU A 206 -22.25 -16.59 -11.72
CA LEU A 206 -22.02 -15.55 -12.73
C LEU A 206 -22.29 -16.12 -14.14
N PRO A 207 -22.95 -15.35 -15.02
CA PRO A 207 -23.11 -15.75 -16.42
C PRO A 207 -21.75 -16.01 -17.09
N SER A 208 -21.68 -17.03 -17.95
CA SER A 208 -20.45 -17.37 -18.69
C SER A 208 -19.89 -16.18 -19.49
N ALA A 209 -20.77 -15.35 -20.06
CA ALA A 209 -20.38 -14.14 -20.79
C ALA A 209 -19.64 -13.12 -19.88
N ASP A 210 -20.05 -12.98 -18.62
CA ASP A 210 -19.36 -12.09 -17.68
C ASP A 210 -18.01 -12.66 -17.26
N LEU A 211 -17.92 -13.98 -17.05
CA LEU A 211 -16.63 -14.64 -16.77
C LEU A 211 -15.63 -14.46 -17.93
N GLU A 212 -16.08 -14.55 -19.19
CA GLU A 212 -15.25 -14.31 -20.37
C GLU A 212 -14.79 -12.84 -20.46
N ARG A 213 -15.68 -11.89 -20.16
CA ARG A 213 -15.35 -10.46 -20.10
C ARG A 213 -14.31 -10.15 -19.03
N LEU A 214 -14.48 -10.72 -17.83
CA LEU A 214 -13.52 -10.59 -16.73
C LEU A 214 -12.17 -11.24 -17.05
N ALA A 215 -12.17 -12.38 -17.75
CA ALA A 215 -10.94 -13.01 -18.23
C ALA A 215 -10.16 -12.09 -19.18
N SER A 216 -10.87 -11.44 -20.12
CA SER A 216 -10.29 -10.47 -21.05
C SER A 216 -9.73 -9.25 -20.30
N LEU A 217 -10.48 -8.71 -19.34
CA LEU A 217 -10.02 -7.61 -18.48
C LEU A 217 -8.72 -7.97 -17.75
N CYS A 218 -8.68 -9.13 -17.08
CA CYS A 218 -7.49 -9.58 -16.34
C CYS A 218 -6.29 -9.73 -17.27
N LYS A 219 -6.47 -10.33 -18.45
CA LYS A 219 -5.41 -10.46 -19.46
C LYS A 219 -4.86 -9.10 -19.88
N THR A 220 -5.73 -8.13 -20.16
CA THR A 220 -5.33 -6.76 -20.52
C THR A 220 -4.55 -6.09 -19.39
N ARG A 221 -5.03 -6.19 -18.15
CA ARG A 221 -4.37 -5.57 -17.00
C ARG A 221 -3.01 -6.21 -16.70
N ILE A 222 -2.89 -7.53 -16.81
CA ILE A 222 -1.61 -8.24 -16.70
C ILE A 222 -0.63 -7.72 -17.75
N ALA A 223 -1.05 -7.59 -19.01
CA ALA A 223 -0.20 -7.06 -20.07
C ALA A 223 0.25 -5.62 -19.77
N GLN A 224 -0.64 -4.75 -19.27
CA GLN A 224 -0.30 -3.39 -18.86
C GLN A 224 0.71 -3.34 -17.71
N VAL A 225 0.57 -4.21 -16.69
CA VAL A 225 1.53 -4.29 -15.56
C VAL A 225 2.95 -4.62 -16.06
N TYR A 226 3.07 -5.55 -17.00
CA TYR A 226 4.37 -5.91 -17.57
C TYR A 226 4.92 -4.84 -18.53
N ALA A 227 4.06 -4.13 -19.26
CA ALA A 227 4.46 -3.11 -20.22
C ALA A 227 4.75 -1.73 -19.60
N ALA A 228 4.27 -1.45 -18.38
CA ALA A 228 4.37 -0.13 -17.77
C ALA A 228 5.82 0.32 -17.57
N ALA A 229 6.21 1.45 -18.14
CA ALA A 229 7.58 1.97 -18.07
C ALA A 229 7.65 3.44 -17.61
N ASP A 230 6.55 4.19 -17.73
CA ASP A 230 6.64 5.65 -17.75
C ASP A 230 6.23 6.34 -16.44
N THR A 231 5.57 5.63 -15.52
CA THR A 231 5.10 6.23 -14.26
C THR A 231 5.70 5.52 -13.06
N PHE A 232 6.40 6.27 -12.22
CA PHE A 232 6.83 5.79 -10.90
C PHE A 232 5.60 5.48 -10.05
N THR A 233 5.51 4.27 -9.50
CA THR A 233 4.46 3.85 -8.57
C THR A 233 5.07 3.39 -7.26
N MET A 234 4.38 3.67 -6.15
CA MET A 234 4.68 3.11 -4.84
C MET A 234 4.46 1.59 -4.88
N GLY A 235 3.38 1.14 -5.53
CA GLY A 235 3.16 -0.26 -5.93
C GLY A 235 2.49 -1.16 -4.90
N ASP A 236 2.38 -0.71 -3.64
CA ASP A 236 1.58 -1.33 -2.56
C ASP A 236 0.96 -0.22 -1.70
N PHE A 237 0.24 0.70 -2.35
CA PHE A 237 -0.31 1.89 -1.69
C PHE A 237 -1.68 1.57 -1.06
N TRP A 238 -1.66 1.05 0.17
CA TRP A 238 -2.86 0.63 0.89
C TRP A 238 -2.86 1.09 2.36
N THR A 239 -4.01 1.00 3.03
CA THR A 239 -4.19 1.54 4.40
C THR A 239 -3.29 0.90 5.46
N GLY A 240 -2.71 -0.27 5.19
CA GLY A 240 -1.72 -0.91 6.06
C GLY A 240 -0.33 -0.27 6.01
N ASN A 241 0.03 0.34 4.86
CA ASN A 241 1.32 0.99 4.63
C ASN A 241 1.29 2.51 4.88
N VAL A 242 0.22 3.00 5.51
CA VAL A 242 0.10 4.38 5.99
C VAL A 242 0.12 4.36 7.52
N ILE A 243 1.20 4.81 8.14
CA ILE A 243 1.33 4.87 9.59
C ILE A 243 0.94 6.25 10.10
N CYS A 244 -0.14 6.33 10.86
CA CYS A 244 -0.67 7.56 11.42
C CYS A 244 -0.12 7.80 12.83
N ARG A 245 0.63 8.88 13.01
CA ARG A 245 0.98 9.44 14.32
C ARG A 245 -0.21 10.26 14.82
N LEU A 246 -0.72 9.91 15.99
CA LEU A 246 -1.86 10.56 16.60
C LEU A 246 -1.43 11.62 17.61
N ASN A 247 -2.15 12.74 17.63
CA ASN A 247 -2.03 13.69 18.71
C ASN A 247 -2.62 13.06 20.00
N PRO A 248 -1.87 12.95 21.10
CA PRO A 248 -2.33 12.25 22.31
C PRO A 248 -3.55 12.88 22.99
N LEU A 249 -3.79 14.18 22.77
CA LEU A 249 -4.89 14.91 23.40
C LEU A 249 -6.17 14.84 22.57
N SER A 250 -6.07 15.02 21.26
CA SER A 250 -7.24 15.06 20.36
C SER A 250 -7.56 13.72 19.71
N GLY A 251 -6.63 12.76 19.73
CA GLY A 251 -6.74 11.48 19.03
C GLY A 251 -6.77 11.61 17.51
N GLN A 252 -6.52 12.81 16.96
CA GLN A 252 -6.52 13.07 15.52
C GLN A 252 -5.17 12.78 14.90
N VAL A 253 -5.15 12.51 13.60
CA VAL A 253 -3.92 12.29 12.83
C VAL A 253 -3.17 13.62 12.70
N GLU A 254 -1.98 13.68 13.28
CA GLU A 254 -1.06 14.81 13.20
C GLU A 254 -0.11 14.67 12.02
N LYS A 255 0.36 13.44 11.77
CA LYS A 255 1.28 13.12 10.67
C LYS A 255 1.01 11.69 10.18
N ALA A 256 1.16 11.45 8.89
CA ALA A 256 1.02 10.14 8.28
C ALA A 256 2.27 9.80 7.47
N PHE A 257 2.79 8.59 7.65
CA PHE A 257 4.00 8.11 6.99
C PHE A 257 3.65 6.99 6.02
N VAL A 258 3.94 7.16 4.73
CA VAL A 258 3.84 6.11 3.72
C VAL A 258 5.12 5.28 3.76
N VAL A 259 5.00 4.01 4.14
CA VAL A 259 6.12 3.09 4.38
C VAL A 259 6.10 1.93 3.39
N ASP A 260 7.11 1.07 3.44
CA ASP A 260 7.17 -0.20 2.70
C ASP A 260 7.26 -0.05 1.16
N TRP A 261 8.32 0.62 0.70
CA TRP A 261 8.53 0.93 -0.73
C TRP A 261 9.23 -0.19 -1.51
N GLU A 262 9.32 -1.40 -0.95
CA GLU A 262 10.09 -2.50 -1.54
C GLU A 262 9.53 -3.00 -2.88
N VAL A 263 8.25 -2.70 -3.16
CA VAL A 263 7.58 -3.06 -4.41
C VAL A 263 7.51 -1.93 -5.44
N ALA A 264 8.14 -0.79 -5.14
CA ALA A 264 8.18 0.36 -6.02
C ALA A 264 8.80 -0.01 -7.38
N LYS A 265 8.17 0.48 -8.44
CA LYS A 265 8.45 0.12 -9.84
C LYS A 265 7.80 1.12 -10.79
N PRO A 266 8.23 1.18 -12.06
CA PRO A 266 7.41 1.75 -13.10
C PRO A 266 6.13 0.92 -13.22
N GLY A 267 4.98 1.57 -13.15
CA GLY A 267 3.70 0.90 -12.98
C GLY A 267 2.55 1.66 -13.62
N VAL A 268 1.36 1.08 -13.48
CA VAL A 268 0.12 1.67 -13.99
C VAL A 268 -0.49 2.50 -12.86
N PRO A 269 -0.58 3.84 -13.00
CA PRO A 269 -0.83 4.72 -11.85
C PRO A 269 -2.23 4.61 -11.24
N PHE A 270 -3.23 4.17 -12.00
CA PHE A 270 -4.57 3.93 -11.44
C PHE A 270 -4.61 2.70 -10.52
N LEU A 271 -3.59 1.83 -10.54
CA LEU A 271 -3.49 0.70 -9.62
C LEU A 271 -3.18 1.19 -8.21
N ASP A 272 -2.13 2.00 -8.05
CA ASP A 272 -1.80 2.64 -6.77
C ASP A 272 -3.00 3.42 -6.23
N TRP A 273 -3.67 4.19 -7.10
CA TRP A 273 -4.84 4.95 -6.67
C TRP A 273 -5.96 4.02 -6.19
N GLY A 274 -6.28 3.01 -7.00
CA GLY A 274 -7.38 2.09 -6.75
C GLY A 274 -7.14 1.19 -5.54
N GLN A 275 -5.90 0.83 -5.23
CA GLN A 275 -5.59 -0.04 -4.09
C GLN A 275 -5.96 0.61 -2.74
N LEU A 276 -5.59 1.88 -2.54
CA LEU A 276 -5.98 2.61 -1.33
C LEU A 276 -7.50 2.81 -1.28
N ALA A 277 -8.12 3.17 -2.41
CA ALA A 277 -9.56 3.36 -2.51
C ALA A 277 -10.33 2.06 -2.18
N ALA A 278 -9.85 0.92 -2.64
CA ALA A 278 -10.42 -0.39 -2.37
C ALA A 278 -10.37 -0.73 -0.88
N GLU A 279 -9.23 -0.51 -0.21
CA GLU A 279 -9.13 -0.75 1.23
C GLU A 279 -10.03 0.17 2.05
N LEU A 280 -10.09 1.47 1.70
CA LEU A 280 -11.02 2.41 2.36
C LEU A 280 -12.47 1.95 2.19
N TYR A 281 -12.87 1.63 0.96
CA TYR A 281 -14.21 1.12 0.67
C TYR A 281 -14.51 -0.17 1.44
N THR A 282 -13.54 -1.10 1.52
CA THR A 282 -13.65 -2.35 2.28
C THR A 282 -13.94 -2.07 3.76
N ILE A 283 -13.24 -1.12 4.37
CA ILE A 283 -13.51 -0.72 5.75
C ILE A 283 -14.96 -0.20 5.89
N GLY A 284 -15.45 0.58 4.93
CA GLY A 284 -16.83 1.06 4.90
C GLY A 284 -17.87 -0.07 4.82
N CYS A 285 -17.57 -1.14 4.07
CA CYS A 285 -18.45 -2.31 3.98
C CYS A 285 -18.55 -3.08 5.31
N PHE A 286 -17.44 -3.30 6.01
CA PHE A 286 -17.42 -4.09 7.26
C PHE A 286 -17.60 -3.26 8.53
N HIS A 287 -17.57 -1.93 8.42
CA HIS A 287 -17.84 -1.00 9.52
C HIS A 287 -18.89 0.03 9.08
N PRO A 288 -20.18 -0.36 8.98
CA PRO A 288 -21.22 0.47 8.37
C PRO A 288 -21.46 1.79 9.10
N ALA A 289 -21.20 1.86 10.40
CA ALA A 289 -21.23 3.12 11.17
C ALA A 289 -20.24 4.17 10.65
N ARG A 290 -19.23 3.75 9.88
CA ARG A 290 -18.18 4.57 9.28
C ARG A 290 -18.31 4.77 7.77
N ALA A 291 -19.29 4.13 7.14
CA ALA A 291 -19.41 4.15 5.68
C ALA A 291 -19.57 5.58 5.13
N ALA A 292 -20.34 6.44 5.82
CA ALA A 292 -20.54 7.82 5.42
C ALA A 292 -19.25 8.66 5.54
N GLU A 293 -18.50 8.54 6.64
CA GLU A 293 -17.23 9.27 6.81
C GLU A 293 -16.17 8.80 5.80
N ILE A 294 -16.11 7.50 5.55
CA ILE A 294 -15.20 6.90 4.56
C ILE A 294 -15.55 7.36 3.14
N GLY A 295 -16.85 7.46 2.81
CA GLY A 295 -17.30 8.00 1.52
C GLY A 295 -16.85 9.43 1.28
N VAL A 296 -16.90 10.29 2.31
CA VAL A 296 -16.33 11.65 2.24
C VAL A 296 -14.82 11.61 2.05
N GLY A 297 -14.10 10.73 2.77
CA GLY A 297 -12.67 10.56 2.60
C GLY A 297 -12.29 10.14 1.18
N LEU A 298 -13.01 9.18 0.60
CA LEU A 298 -12.82 8.72 -0.78
C LEU A 298 -13.04 9.84 -1.81
N ASP A 299 -14.10 10.65 -1.66
CA ASP A 299 -14.33 11.80 -2.53
C ASP A 299 -13.19 12.82 -2.43
N ALA A 300 -12.75 13.15 -1.21
CA ALA A 300 -11.62 14.06 -0.98
C ALA A 300 -10.31 13.53 -1.58
N TYR A 301 -10.05 12.23 -1.44
CA TYR A 301 -8.88 11.54 -2.02
C TYR A 301 -8.89 11.61 -3.55
N GLY A 302 -10.03 11.27 -4.17
CA GLY A 302 -10.18 11.30 -5.63
C GLY A 302 -10.04 12.70 -6.21
N ARG A 303 -10.73 13.70 -5.65
CA ARG A 303 -10.65 15.09 -6.12
C ARG A 303 -9.24 15.64 -6.00
N ALA A 304 -8.60 15.45 -4.84
CA ALA A 304 -7.27 16.00 -4.60
C ALA A 304 -6.22 15.36 -5.50
N TYR A 305 -6.33 14.06 -5.81
CA TYR A 305 -5.48 13.42 -6.80
C TYR A 305 -5.72 13.99 -8.20
N ARG A 306 -6.97 14.07 -8.65
CA ARG A 306 -7.33 14.60 -9.98
C ARG A 306 -6.80 16.02 -10.17
N ASP A 307 -7.03 16.88 -9.19
CA ASP A 307 -6.67 18.29 -9.26
C ASP A 307 -5.14 18.50 -9.23
N ALA A 308 -4.38 17.60 -8.58
CA ALA A 308 -2.92 17.67 -8.48
C ALA A 308 -2.18 16.91 -9.60
N ARG A 309 -2.87 16.08 -10.39
CA ARG A 309 -2.26 15.29 -11.46
C ARG A 309 -2.01 16.15 -12.69
N GLU A 310 -0.75 16.44 -13.00
CA GLU A 310 -0.37 17.37 -14.09
C GLU A 310 -0.75 16.86 -15.48
N SER A 311 -0.67 15.56 -15.70
CA SER A 311 -1.10 14.92 -16.96
C SER A 311 -2.63 14.85 -17.12
N GLY A 312 -3.38 15.29 -16.11
CA GLY A 312 -4.82 15.07 -16.01
C GLY A 312 -5.19 13.62 -15.67
N VAL A 313 -6.49 13.41 -15.48
CA VAL A 313 -7.13 12.10 -15.28
C VAL A 313 -8.13 11.93 -16.41
N ASP A 314 -7.88 10.97 -17.29
CA ASP A 314 -8.75 10.67 -18.42
C ASP A 314 -9.73 9.53 -18.10
N GLU A 315 -10.61 9.24 -19.06
CA GLU A 315 -11.60 8.18 -18.92
C GLU A 315 -10.96 6.79 -18.72
N GLU A 316 -9.82 6.52 -19.37
CA GLU A 316 -9.10 5.25 -19.19
C GLU A 316 -8.63 5.10 -17.73
N PHE A 317 -8.11 6.16 -17.13
CA PHE A 317 -7.70 6.16 -15.74
C PHE A 317 -8.89 5.86 -14.82
N VAL A 318 -10.03 6.54 -14.99
CA VAL A 318 -11.22 6.35 -14.15
C VAL A 318 -11.73 4.91 -14.25
N ARG A 319 -11.86 4.39 -15.47
CA ARG A 319 -12.29 3.00 -15.73
C ARG A 319 -11.29 1.98 -15.19
N GLY A 320 -10.00 2.26 -15.37
CA GLY A 320 -8.89 1.46 -14.84
C GLY A 320 -8.91 1.37 -13.32
N ALA A 321 -9.08 2.50 -12.66
CA ALA A 321 -9.21 2.60 -11.21
C ALA A 321 -10.41 1.80 -10.70
N GLU A 322 -11.60 1.96 -11.29
CA GLU A 322 -12.79 1.22 -10.87
C GLU A 322 -12.58 -0.30 -11.04
N SER A 323 -12.07 -0.72 -12.20
CA SER A 323 -11.77 -2.14 -12.42
C SER A 323 -10.74 -2.69 -11.44
N HIS A 324 -9.74 -1.89 -11.06
CA HIS A 324 -8.75 -2.31 -10.08
C HIS A 324 -9.33 -2.40 -8.67
N VAL A 325 -10.17 -1.43 -8.27
CA VAL A 325 -10.92 -1.53 -7.01
C VAL A 325 -11.74 -2.81 -6.99
N GLY A 326 -12.46 -3.11 -8.08
CA GLY A 326 -13.23 -4.34 -8.20
C GLY A 326 -12.39 -5.62 -8.08
N ALA A 327 -11.22 -5.67 -8.74
CA ALA A 327 -10.29 -6.80 -8.64
C ALA A 327 -9.75 -6.97 -7.22
N HIS A 328 -9.40 -5.89 -6.54
CA HIS A 328 -8.95 -5.92 -5.14
C HIS A 328 -10.04 -6.45 -4.20
N LEU A 329 -11.28 -5.98 -4.36
CA LEU A 329 -12.43 -6.48 -3.60
C LEU A 329 -12.69 -7.97 -3.85
N ALA A 330 -12.52 -8.42 -5.09
CA ALA A 330 -12.74 -9.81 -5.46
C ALA A 330 -11.63 -10.76 -4.95
N VAL A 331 -10.39 -10.28 -4.80
CA VAL A 331 -9.23 -11.15 -4.55
C VAL A 331 -8.60 -10.96 -3.17
N ILE A 332 -8.37 -9.72 -2.76
CA ILE A 332 -7.68 -9.43 -1.49
C ILE A 332 -8.66 -9.51 -0.31
N THR A 333 -9.86 -8.95 -0.43
CA THR A 333 -10.84 -8.97 0.67
C THR A 333 -11.14 -10.38 1.18
N PRO A 334 -11.47 -11.38 0.34
CA PRO A 334 -11.85 -12.69 0.84
C PRO A 334 -10.66 -13.53 1.31
N THR A 335 -9.42 -13.14 1.00
CA THR A 335 -8.20 -13.84 1.46
C THR A 335 -7.66 -13.28 2.78
N VAL A 336 -8.18 -12.13 3.24
CA VAL A 336 -7.84 -11.53 4.53
C VAL A 336 -8.82 -12.00 5.61
N THR A 337 -8.28 -12.51 6.72
CA THR A 337 -9.09 -12.95 7.86
C THR A 337 -9.55 -11.78 8.73
N GLY A 338 -10.69 -11.95 9.40
CA GLY A 338 -11.17 -10.99 10.41
C GLY A 338 -11.95 -9.78 9.90
N TRP A 339 -12.44 -9.82 8.66
CA TRP A 339 -13.35 -8.80 8.11
C TRP A 339 -14.79 -8.93 8.63
N GLY A 340 -15.43 -10.08 8.38
CA GLY A 340 -16.84 -10.29 8.70
C GLY A 340 -17.27 -11.75 8.47
N THR A 341 -18.56 -11.98 8.35
CA THR A 341 -19.10 -13.30 8.01
C THR A 341 -18.76 -13.68 6.56
N LYS A 342 -18.91 -14.96 6.21
CA LYS A 342 -18.71 -15.43 4.83
C LYS A 342 -19.69 -14.77 3.87
N GLU A 343 -20.90 -14.50 4.33
CA GLU A 343 -21.97 -13.83 3.57
C GLU A 343 -21.60 -12.38 3.29
N GLU A 344 -21.11 -11.64 4.28
CA GLU A 344 -20.65 -10.25 4.10
C GLU A 344 -19.47 -10.17 3.12
N VAL A 345 -18.49 -11.07 3.27
CA VAL A 345 -17.36 -11.19 2.32
C VAL A 345 -17.84 -11.51 0.91
N ARG A 346 -18.79 -12.44 0.77
CA ARG A 346 -19.36 -12.80 -0.53
C ARG A 346 -20.06 -11.63 -1.21
N GLU A 347 -20.78 -10.79 -0.47
CA GLU A 347 -21.42 -9.60 -1.04
C GLU A 347 -20.38 -8.54 -1.49
N VAL A 348 -19.25 -8.42 -0.78
CA VAL A 348 -18.14 -7.56 -1.24
C VAL A 348 -17.51 -8.10 -2.52
N VAL A 349 -17.29 -9.41 -2.64
CA VAL A 349 -16.78 -10.02 -3.88
C VAL A 349 -17.76 -9.80 -5.03
N LYS A 350 -19.07 -9.97 -4.79
CA LYS A 350 -20.12 -9.69 -5.79
C LYS A 350 -20.09 -8.23 -6.25
N LYS A 351 -19.91 -7.29 -5.32
CA LYS A 351 -19.73 -5.87 -5.62
C LYS A 351 -18.46 -5.61 -6.43
N GLY A 352 -17.35 -6.26 -6.09
CA GLY A 352 -16.11 -6.20 -6.85
C GLY A 352 -16.27 -6.66 -8.30
N THR A 353 -17.05 -7.72 -8.53
CA THR A 353 -17.41 -8.16 -9.88
C THR A 353 -18.20 -7.10 -10.66
N GLU A 354 -19.19 -6.47 -10.03
CA GLU A 354 -19.94 -5.37 -10.64
C GLU A 354 -19.02 -4.20 -11.02
N PHE A 355 -18.10 -3.80 -10.14
CA PHE A 355 -17.14 -2.71 -10.38
C PHE A 355 -16.24 -3.01 -11.58
N MET A 356 -15.72 -4.25 -11.68
CA MET A 356 -14.94 -4.67 -12.84
C MET A 356 -15.72 -4.58 -14.16
N LEU A 357 -16.96 -5.06 -14.17
CA LEU A 357 -17.81 -5.04 -15.38
C LEU A 357 -18.21 -3.61 -15.76
N LYS A 358 -18.54 -2.75 -14.78
CA LYS A 358 -18.89 -1.34 -15.01
C LYS A 358 -17.72 -0.51 -15.50
N GLY A 359 -16.53 -0.72 -14.94
CA GLY A 359 -15.29 -0.12 -15.46
C GLY A 359 -15.00 -0.58 -16.90
N LEU A 360 -15.24 -1.86 -17.21
CA LEU A 360 -15.09 -2.39 -18.57
C LEU A 360 -16.09 -1.76 -19.55
N ASP A 361 -17.34 -1.57 -19.15
CA ASP A 361 -18.39 -0.97 -19.98
C ASP A 361 -18.20 0.53 -20.23
N GLY A 362 -17.41 1.22 -19.40
CA GLY A 362 -17.26 2.66 -19.50
C GLY A 362 -18.56 3.40 -19.17
N ASP A 363 -19.35 2.86 -18.23
CA ASP A 363 -20.60 3.47 -17.78
C ASP A 363 -20.31 4.70 -16.90
N ILE A 364 -19.92 5.82 -17.54
CA ILE A 364 -19.42 7.03 -16.87
C ILE A 364 -20.44 7.61 -15.88
N GLU A 365 -21.73 7.54 -16.20
CA GLU A 365 -22.78 8.03 -15.29
C GLU A 365 -22.87 7.17 -14.03
N TRP A 366 -22.68 5.85 -14.14
CA TRP A 366 -22.54 4.98 -12.97
C TRP A 366 -21.25 5.27 -12.20
N LEU A 367 -20.11 5.48 -12.88
CA LEU A 367 -18.80 5.77 -12.27
C LEU A 367 -18.80 7.08 -11.46
N LYS A 368 -19.57 8.08 -11.87
CA LYS A 368 -19.77 9.33 -11.11
C LYS A 368 -20.48 9.12 -9.76
N THR A 369 -21.07 7.95 -9.55
CA THR A 369 -21.75 7.57 -8.31
C THR A 369 -21.03 6.47 -7.53
N SER A 370 -19.93 5.91 -8.06
CA SER A 370 -19.18 4.81 -7.45
C SER A 370 -18.02 5.33 -6.57
N VAL A 371 -17.16 4.39 -6.15
CA VAL A 371 -15.94 4.66 -5.39
C VAL A 371 -14.97 5.61 -6.10
N VAL A 372 -15.03 5.70 -7.45
CA VAL A 372 -14.19 6.62 -8.24
C VAL A 372 -14.85 7.98 -8.51
N SER A 373 -16.00 8.28 -7.89
CA SER A 373 -16.73 9.53 -8.13
C SER A 373 -15.87 10.80 -7.98
N GLY A 374 -14.92 10.83 -7.04
CA GLY A 374 -13.99 11.95 -6.87
C GLY A 374 -13.06 12.16 -8.07
N LEU A 375 -12.75 11.10 -8.83
CA LEU A 375 -11.97 11.16 -10.08
C LEU A 375 -12.85 11.49 -11.31
N ALA A 376 -14.09 10.99 -11.34
CA ALA A 376 -14.98 11.04 -12.50
C ALA A 376 -15.76 12.37 -12.67
N GLN A 377 -15.61 13.28 -11.70
CA GLN A 377 -16.29 14.58 -11.65
C GLN A 377 -15.58 15.67 -12.43
#